data_AF-A0A333FQS5-F1
#
_entry.id   AF-A0A333FQS5-F1
#
_cell.length_a   1.000
_cell.length_b   1.000
_cell.length_c   1.000
_cell.angle_alpha   90.00
_cell.angle_beta   90.00
_cell.angle_gamma   90.00
#
_symmetry.space_group_name_H-M   'P 1'
#
loop_
_entity.id
_entity.type
_entity.pdbx_description
1 polymer ?
#
loop_
_entity_poly.entity_id
_entity_poly.type
_entity_poly.pdbx_seq_one_letter_code
_entity_poly.pdbx_strand_id
1 'polypeptide(L)'
;MLPRANAPARNLLDKAFVTLGLPLPQPTVETGDAAMVRGLLQGSDMLAAVSASQMRFETDNGLLSVLPVPLPDTTRRIGLTFRAGSLPSPATQALLRFIYQQVQDGAV
;
A
#
# COMPACT_ATOMS: atom_id res chain seq x y z
N MET A 1 4.95 -0.74 12.92
CA MET A 1 5.66 -0.31 11.70
C MET A 1 4.73 0.54 10.85
N LEU A 2 5.16 1.73 10.45
CA LEU A 2 4.36 2.62 9.62
C LEU A 2 5.08 2.96 8.31
N PRO A 3 4.34 3.36 7.25
CA PRO A 3 4.94 3.95 6.07
C PRO A 3 5.66 5.26 6.40
N ARG A 4 6.57 5.66 5.52
CA ARG A 4 7.29 6.95 5.60
C ARG A 4 6.32 8.12 5.83
N ALA A 5 6.73 9.10 6.63
CA ALA A 5 5.90 10.25 7.03
C ALA A 5 5.23 10.97 5.85
N ASN A 6 5.92 11.05 4.70
CA ASN A 6 5.42 11.71 3.48
C ASN A 6 4.72 10.76 2.49
N ALA A 7 4.54 9.49 2.82
CA ALA A 7 3.90 8.53 1.94
C ALA A 7 2.36 8.74 1.95
N PRO A 8 1.67 8.57 0.81
CA PRO A 8 0.22 8.66 0.75
C PRO A 8 -0.49 7.72 1.74
N ALA A 9 0.04 6.51 1.94
CA ALA A 9 -0.50 5.55 2.89
C ALA A 9 -0.42 6.05 4.35
N ARG A 10 0.63 6.80 4.71
CA ARG A 10 0.74 7.41 6.04
C ARG A 10 -0.34 8.46 6.25
N ASN A 11 -0.52 9.36 5.28
CA ASN A 11 -1.58 10.38 5.34
C ASN A 11 -2.98 9.77 5.50
N LEU A 12 -3.26 8.64 4.84
CA LEU A 12 -4.54 7.95 4.96
C LEU A 12 -4.72 7.31 6.33
N LEU A 13 -3.66 6.68 6.87
CA LEU A 13 -3.69 6.11 8.21
C LEU A 13 -3.90 7.19 9.27
N ASP A 14 -3.15 8.29 9.19
CA ASP A 14 -3.26 9.39 10.14
C ASP A 14 -4.68 9.99 10.13
N LYS A 15 -5.28 10.16 8.94
CA LYS A 15 -6.68 10.56 8.79
C LYS A 15 -7.64 9.57 9.44
N ALA A 16 -7.44 8.27 9.25
CA ALA A 16 -8.27 7.24 9.87
C ALA A 16 -8.23 7.34 11.40
N PHE A 17 -7.05 7.53 12.00
CA PHE A 17 -6.90 7.71 13.44
C PHE A 17 -7.59 9.00 13.94
N VAL A 18 -7.41 10.11 13.22
CA VAL A 18 -8.07 11.39 13.54
C VAL A 18 -9.60 11.25 13.48
N THR A 19 -10.14 10.60 12.43
CA THR A 19 -11.59 10.35 12.29
C THR A 19 -12.14 9.51 13.42
N LEU A 20 -11.35 8.57 13.95
CA LEU A 20 -11.72 7.73 15.08
C LEU A 20 -11.53 8.43 16.45
N GLY A 21 -11.06 9.69 16.48
CA GLY A 21 -10.76 10.41 17.72
C GLY A 21 -9.56 9.86 18.49
N LEU A 22 -8.65 9.16 17.81
CA LEU A 22 -7.48 8.52 18.40
C LEU A 22 -6.23 9.40 18.22
N PRO A 23 -5.26 9.32 19.14
CA PRO A 23 -3.96 9.94 18.94
C PRO A 23 -3.23 9.30 17.76
N LEU A 24 -2.46 10.08 17.01
CA LEU A 24 -1.68 9.56 15.88
C LEU A 24 -0.72 8.45 16.33
N PRO A 25 -0.59 7.36 15.55
CA PRO A 25 0.27 6.26 15.92
C PRO A 25 1.74 6.69 15.81
N GLN A 26 2.53 6.35 16.84
CA GLN A 26 3.99 6.56 16.79
C GLN A 26 4.69 5.29 16.26
N PRO A 27 5.48 5.38 15.18
CA PRO A 27 6.18 4.23 14.64
C PRO A 27 7.39 3.86 15.50
N THR A 28 7.49 2.59 15.91
CA THR A 28 8.77 2.02 16.34
C THR A 28 9.77 1.88 15.19
N VAL A 29 9.25 1.58 13.99
CA VAL A 29 10.01 1.49 12.74
C VAL A 29 9.20 2.15 11.63
N GLU A 30 9.88 2.98 10.85
CA GLU A 30 9.33 3.65 9.67
C GLU A 30 10.03 3.14 8.40
N THR A 31 9.28 2.52 7.49
CA THR A 31 9.85 1.99 6.23
C THR A 31 8.78 1.87 5.14
N GLY A 32 9.20 2.00 3.88
CA GLY A 32 8.38 1.68 2.71
C GLY A 32 8.79 0.39 2.01
N ASP A 33 9.78 -0.33 2.53
CA ASP A 33 10.32 -1.55 1.94
C ASP A 33 9.52 -2.78 2.41
N ALA A 34 8.88 -3.47 1.47
CA ALA A 34 8.07 -4.64 1.75
C ALA A 34 8.90 -5.84 2.24
N ALA A 35 10.15 -6.01 1.81
CA ALA A 35 11.02 -7.07 2.30
C ALA A 35 11.39 -6.85 3.78
N MET A 36 11.71 -5.61 4.15
CA MET A 36 11.94 -5.24 5.55
C MET A 36 10.71 -5.47 6.43
N VAL A 37 9.52 -5.09 5.94
CA VAL A 37 8.25 -5.35 6.65
C VAL A 37 8.07 -6.83 6.91
N ARG A 38 8.24 -7.68 5.89
CA ARG A 38 8.08 -9.14 6.02
C ARG A 38 9.05 -9.73 7.04
N GLY A 39 10.34 -9.41 6.90
CA GLY A 39 11.36 -9.95 7.80
C GLY A 39 11.14 -9.54 9.26
N LEU A 40 10.75 -8.30 9.50
CA LEU A 40 10.47 -7.82 10.85
C LEU A 40 9.19 -8.41 11.45
N LEU A 41 8.11 -8.51 10.67
CA LEU A 41 6.85 -9.08 11.16
C LEU A 41 6.95 -10.59 11.44
N GLN A 42 7.78 -11.33 10.69
CA GLN A 42 7.97 -12.77 10.94
C GLN A 42 8.81 -13.06 12.19
N GLY A 43 9.62 -12.10 12.65
CA GLY A 43 10.55 -12.27 13.76
C GLY A 43 10.20 -11.47 15.02
N SER A 44 9.02 -10.86 15.10
CA SER A 44 8.64 -10.01 16.23
C SER A 44 7.12 -9.91 16.43
N ASP A 45 6.71 -9.38 17.58
CA ASP A 45 5.30 -9.08 17.88
C ASP A 45 4.85 -7.71 17.33
N MET A 46 5.56 -7.18 16.32
CA MET A 46 5.23 -5.88 15.74
C MET A 46 3.95 -5.96 14.90
N LEU A 47 3.20 -4.86 14.88
CA LEU A 47 2.09 -4.66 13.94
C LEU A 47 2.53 -3.71 12.82
N ALA A 48 1.98 -3.87 11.62
CA ALA A 48 2.25 -2.98 10.50
C ALA A 48 0.97 -2.47 9.82
N ALA A 49 0.97 -1.18 9.47
CA ALA A 49 -0.02 -0.61 8.56
C ALA A 49 0.57 -0.57 7.15
N VAL A 50 0.19 -1.54 6.31
CA VAL A 50 0.72 -1.72 4.94
C VAL A 50 -0.39 -2.07 3.96
N SER A 51 -0.08 -2.01 2.66
CA SER A 51 -1.03 -2.39 1.62
C SER A 51 -1.30 -3.89 1.66
N ALA A 52 -2.56 -4.30 1.84
CA ALA A 52 -2.95 -5.71 1.77
C ALA A 52 -2.48 -6.36 0.46
N SER A 53 -2.55 -5.61 -0.66
CA SER A 53 -2.08 -6.10 -1.96
C SER A 53 -0.58 -6.44 -2.02
N GLN A 54 0.25 -5.83 -1.16
CA GLN A 54 1.68 -6.12 -1.07
C GLN A 54 1.96 -7.34 -0.20
N MET A 55 1.02 -7.74 0.67
CA MET A 55 1.16 -8.83 1.62
C MET A 55 0.32 -10.06 1.28
N ARG A 56 -0.27 -10.12 0.06
CA ARG A 56 -1.18 -11.21 -0.33
C ARG A 56 -0.54 -12.57 -0.17
N PHE A 57 0.71 -12.72 -0.61
CA PHE A 57 1.42 -13.99 -0.49
C PHE A 57 1.48 -14.44 0.98
N GLU A 58 1.83 -13.53 1.88
CA GLU A 58 1.94 -13.83 3.31
C GLU A 58 0.58 -14.15 3.93
N THR A 59 -0.48 -13.42 3.57
CA THR A 59 -1.82 -13.65 4.10
C THR A 59 -2.43 -14.94 3.57
N ASP A 60 -2.28 -15.22 2.27
CA ASP A 60 -2.87 -16.38 1.61
C ASP A 60 -2.20 -17.68 2.09
N ASN A 61 -0.93 -17.61 2.51
CA ASN A 61 -0.18 -18.74 3.06
C ASN A 61 -0.18 -18.78 4.61
N GLY A 62 -0.95 -17.92 5.27
CA GLY A 62 -1.07 -17.90 6.74
C GLY A 62 0.22 -17.49 7.48
N LEU A 63 1.18 -16.87 6.78
CA LEU A 63 2.43 -16.35 7.38
C LEU A 63 2.20 -15.06 8.14
N LEU A 64 1.20 -14.27 7.73
CA LEU A 64 0.73 -13.07 8.42
C LEU A 64 -0.79 -13.10 8.48
N SER A 65 -1.36 -12.49 9.52
CA SER A 65 -2.80 -12.34 9.67
C SER A 65 -3.20 -10.88 9.64
N VAL A 66 -4.31 -10.58 8.97
CA VAL A 66 -4.91 -9.24 8.96
C VAL A 66 -5.69 -9.08 10.25
N LEU A 67 -5.35 -8.04 11.03
CA LEU A 67 -6.09 -7.72 12.24
C LEU A 67 -7.50 -7.20 11.90
N PRO A 68 -8.54 -7.61 12.64
CA PRO A 68 -9.92 -7.18 12.42
C PRO A 68 -10.17 -5.76 12.98
N VAL A 69 -9.32 -4.80 12.59
CA VAL A 69 -9.40 -3.41 13.02
C VAL A 69 -9.87 -2.57 11.83
N PRO A 70 -11.11 -2.03 11.86
CA PRO A 70 -11.61 -1.22 10.77
C PRO A 70 -10.88 0.13 10.74
N LEU A 71 -10.25 0.45 9.61
CA LEU A 71 -9.63 1.75 9.35
C LEU A 71 -10.39 2.47 8.23
N PRO A 72 -11.22 3.49 8.54
CA PRO A 72 -12.03 4.18 7.55
C PRO A 72 -11.16 4.87 6.50
N ASP A 73 -11.64 4.88 5.25
CA ASP A 73 -11.09 5.68 4.15
C ASP A 73 -9.59 5.50 3.87
N THR A 74 -9.07 4.29 4.10
CA THR A 74 -7.67 3.94 3.84
C THR A 74 -7.40 3.37 2.44
N THR A 75 -8.43 3.30 1.59
CA THR A 75 -8.30 2.87 0.20
C THR A 75 -7.75 3.99 -0.68
N ARG A 76 -6.93 3.63 -1.67
CA ARG A 76 -6.37 4.59 -2.63
C ARG A 76 -6.37 4.02 -4.03
N ARG A 77 -6.54 4.90 -5.01
CA ARG A 77 -6.37 4.54 -6.42
C ARG A 77 -4.89 4.41 -6.76
N ILE A 78 -4.55 3.35 -7.49
CA ILE A 78 -3.26 3.21 -8.17
C ILE A 78 -3.45 3.75 -9.59
N GLY A 79 -2.49 4.53 -10.07
CA GLY A 79 -2.59 5.14 -11.40
C GLY A 79 -1.22 5.41 -12.00
N LEU A 80 -1.25 5.84 -13.26
CA LEU A 80 -0.07 6.19 -14.04
C LEU A 80 0.05 7.72 -14.04
N THR A 81 1.27 8.22 -13.85
CA THR A 81 1.56 9.67 -13.87
C THR A 81 2.45 9.99 -15.06
N PHE A 82 2.10 11.04 -15.80
CA PHE A 82 2.82 11.48 -16.99
C PHE A 82 3.22 12.95 -16.84
N ARG A 83 4.32 13.32 -17.50
CA ARG A 83 4.67 14.74 -17.65
C ARG A 83 3.66 15.37 -18.60
N ALA A 84 3.06 16.49 -18.20
CA ALA A 84 2.16 17.24 -19.08
C ALA A 84 2.87 17.57 -20.41
N GLY A 85 2.18 17.32 -21.53
CA GLY A 85 2.74 17.50 -22.88
C GLY A 85 3.70 16.42 -23.36
N SER A 86 3.91 15.33 -22.61
CA SER A 86 4.77 14.23 -23.09
C SER A 86 4.13 13.46 -24.24
N LEU A 87 4.91 13.18 -25.28
CA LEU A 87 4.53 12.25 -26.35
C LEU A 87 5.17 10.88 -26.06
N PRO A 88 4.41 9.87 -25.61
CA PRO A 88 4.96 8.55 -25.31
C PRO A 88 5.45 7.86 -26.58
N SER A 89 6.61 7.22 -26.51
CA SER A 89 7.14 6.42 -27.63
C SER A 89 6.18 5.27 -27.98
N PRO A 90 6.27 4.69 -29.19
CA PRO A 90 5.46 3.53 -29.56
C PRO A 90 5.56 2.38 -28.55
N ALA A 91 6.75 2.12 -28.00
CA ALA A 91 6.96 1.11 -26.95
C ALA A 91 6.22 1.46 -25.65
N THR A 92 6.27 2.72 -25.20
CA THR A 92 5.51 3.17 -24.03
C THR A 92 4.01 3.01 -24.27
N GLN A 93 3.50 3.39 -25.45
CA GLN A 93 2.07 3.24 -25.78
C GLN A 93 1.63 1.76 -25.77
N ALA A 94 2.46 0.86 -26.29
CA ALA A 94 2.20 -0.58 -26.24
C ALA A 94 2.10 -1.08 -24.79
N LEU A 95 3.05 -0.68 -23.93
CA LEU A 95 3.04 -1.03 -22.51
C LEU A 95 1.79 -0.48 -21.80
N LEU A 96 1.43 0.78 -22.05
CA LEU A 96 0.23 1.39 -21.45
C LEU A 96 -1.03 0.62 -21.83
N ARG A 97 -1.18 0.27 -23.11
CA ARG A 97 -2.32 -0.52 -23.59
C ARG A 97 -2.41 -1.86 -22.89
N PHE A 98 -1.27 -2.55 -22.75
CA PHE A 98 -1.19 -3.82 -22.03
C PHE A 98 -1.61 -3.67 -20.56
N ILE A 99 -1.08 -2.67 -19.85
CA ILE A 99 -1.44 -2.41 -18.45
C ILE A 99 -2.95 -2.15 -18.32
N TYR A 100 -3.53 -1.32 -19.18
CA TYR A 100 -4.97 -1.02 -19.14
C TYR A 100 -5.83 -2.26 -19.39
N GLN A 101 -5.45 -3.11 -20.35
CA GLN A 101 -6.15 -4.36 -20.62
C GLN A 101 -6.13 -5.29 -19.41
N GLN A 102 -4.96 -5.50 -18.80
CA GLN A 102 -4.83 -6.36 -17.60
C GLN A 102 -5.63 -5.84 -16.40
N VAL A 103 -5.76 -4.52 -16.24
CA VAL A 103 -6.58 -3.93 -15.17
C VAL A 103 -8.07 -4.06 -15.44
N GLN A 104 -8.51 -4.02 -16.71
CA GLN A 104 -9.90 -4.21 -17.09
C GLN A 104 -10.34 -5.68 -16.96
N ASP A 105 -9.45 -6.61 -17.32
CA ASP A 105 -9.71 -8.05 -17.22
C ASP A 105 -9.58 -8.57 -15.77
N GLY A 106 -8.83 -7.86 -14.93
CA GLY A 106 -8.50 -8.21 -13.54
C GLY A 106 -9.46 -7.72 -12.47
N ALA A 107 -10.76 -7.55 -12.77
CA ALA A 107 -11.78 -7.35 -11.73
C ALA A 107 -12.00 -8.68 -10.95
N VAL A 108 -11.05 -9.00 -10.07
CA VAL A 108 -11.15 -10.01 -9.01
C VAL A 108 -10.96 -9.32 -7.67
#